data_AF-A0A349W2N5-F1
#
_entry.id   AF-A0A349W2N5-F1
#
_cell.length_a   1.000
_cell.length_b   1.000
_cell.length_c   1.000
_cell.angle_alpha   90.00
_cell.angle_beta   90.00
_cell.angle_gamma   90.00
#
_symmetry.space_group_name_H-M   'P 1'
#
loop_
_entity.id
_entity.type
_entity.pdbx_description
1 polymer ?
#
loop_
_entity_poly.entity_id
_entity_poly.type
_entity_poly.pdbx_seq_one_letter_code
_entity_poly.pdbx_strand_id
1 'polypeptide(L)'
;MPKKIIRNLQIGVMLSLILLITGSIASYISIHKQMESRQSLLKTKESISLIKDILNTLLNAETGNRGYQLTGKEEFLEPLDKSGK
;
A
#
# COMPACT_ATOMS: atom_id res chain seq x y z
N MET A 1 -57.03 -14.76 18.05
CA MET A 1 -56.39 -13.62 17.34
C MET A 1 -54.90 -13.37 17.66
N PRO A 2 -54.31 -13.67 18.84
CA PRO A 2 -52.91 -13.30 19.14
C PRO A 2 -51.83 -14.12 18.39
N LYS A 3 -52.12 -15.36 17.99
CA LYS A 3 -51.17 -16.21 17.23
C LYS A 3 -50.72 -15.62 15.89
N LYS A 4 -51.57 -14.82 15.21
CA LYS A 4 -51.20 -14.16 13.94
C LYS A 4 -50.18 -13.04 14.15
N ILE A 5 -50.33 -12.28 15.24
CA ILE A 5 -49.46 -11.14 15.56
C ILE A 5 -48.04 -11.64 15.88
N ILE A 6 -47.93 -12.68 16.73
CA ILE A 6 -46.65 -13.29 17.11
C ILE A 6 -45.94 -13.89 15.88
N ARG A 7 -46.68 -14.55 14.98
CA ARG A 7 -46.11 -15.13 13.76
C ARG A 7 -45.53 -14.07 12.81
N ASN A 8 -46.20 -12.93 12.64
CA ASN A 8 -45.70 -11.86 11.78
C ASN A 8 -44.45 -11.18 12.39
N LEU A 9 -44.42 -11.03 13.72
CA LEU A 9 -43.25 -10.50 14.43
C LEU A 9 -42.04 -11.43 14.30
N GLN A 10 -42.24 -12.75 14.43
CA GLN A 10 -41.17 -13.75 14.26
C GLN A 10 -40.57 -13.72 12.85
N ILE A 11 -41.39 -13.54 11.81
CA ILE A 11 -40.91 -13.44 10.42
C ILE A 11 -40.04 -12.19 10.23
N GLY A 12 -40.45 -11.06 10.79
CA GLY A 12 -39.66 -9.82 10.75
C GLY A 12 -38.30 -9.99 11.43
N VAL A 13 -38.28 -10.58 12.63
CA VAL A 13 -37.04 -10.83 13.38
C VAL A 13 -36.13 -11.81 12.63
N MET A 14 -36.67 -12.89 12.05
CA MET A 14 -35.88 -13.84 11.26
C MET A 14 -35.29 -13.21 10.01
N LEU A 15 -36.05 -12.36 9.31
CA LEU A 15 -35.57 -11.64 8.13
C LEU A 15 -34.42 -10.69 8.49
N SER A 16 -34.55 -9.92 9.58
CA SER A 16 -33.48 -9.06 10.07
C SER A 16 -32.23 -9.87 10.46
N LEU A 17 -32.41 -11.03 11.09
CA LEU A 17 -31.29 -11.89 11.48
C LEU A 17 -30.54 -12.41 10.25
N ILE A 18 -31.25 -12.82 9.20
CA ILE A 18 -30.64 -13.26 7.94
C ILE A 18 -29.88 -12.11 7.26
N LEU A 19 -30.44 -10.90 7.24
CA LEU A 19 -29.76 -9.71 6.70
C LEU A 19 -28.47 -9.41 7.46
N LEU A 20 -28.47 -9.52 8.78
CA LEU A 20 -27.27 -9.31 9.59
C LEU A 20 -26.20 -10.38 9.34
N ILE A 21 -26.61 -11.65 9.22
CA ILE A 21 -25.67 -12.75 8.96
C ILE A 21 -25.03 -12.59 7.58
N THR A 22 -25.83 -12.33 6.55
CA THR A 22 -25.30 -12.12 5.19
C THR A 22 -24.38 -10.90 5.12
N GLY A 23 -24.75 -9.79 5.75
CA GLY A 23 -23.88 -8.61 5.88
C GLY A 23 -22.57 -8.90 6.60
N SER A 24 -22.61 -9.70 7.66
CA SER A 24 -21.42 -10.08 8.43
C SER A 24 -20.47 -10.96 7.62
N ILE A 25 -21.00 -11.96 6.90
CA ILE A 25 -20.20 -12.83 6.02
C ILE A 25 -19.57 -12.01 4.88
N ALA A 26 -20.35 -11.14 4.24
CA ALA A 26 -19.86 -10.26 3.19
C ALA A 26 -18.76 -9.32 3.71
N SER A 27 -18.95 -8.74 4.90
CA SER A 27 -17.96 -7.89 5.55
C SER A 27 -16.68 -8.65 5.86
N TYR A 28 -16.78 -9.87 6.39
CA TYR A 28 -15.63 -10.72 6.69
C TYR A 28 -14.78 -11.01 5.43
N ILE A 29 -15.43 -11.40 4.34
CA ILE A 29 -14.74 -11.66 3.05
C ILE A 29 -14.08 -10.38 2.53
N SER A 30 -14.78 -9.25 2.61
CA SER A 30 -14.28 -7.95 2.15
C SER A 30 -13.04 -7.49 2.92
N ILE A 31 -13.06 -7.60 4.24
CA ILE A 31 -11.93 -7.25 5.11
C ILE A 31 -10.72 -8.13 4.79
N HIS A 32 -10.92 -9.43 4.61
CA HIS A 32 -9.84 -10.34 4.28
C HIS A 32 -9.21 -10.02 2.93
N LYS A 33 -10.03 -9.78 1.91
CA LYS A 33 -9.58 -9.40 0.56
C LYS A 33 -8.84 -8.05 0.56
N GLN A 34 -9.27 -7.10 1.40
CA GLN A 34 -8.60 -5.81 1.55
C GLN A 34 -7.23 -5.94 2.23
N MET A 35 -7.07 -6.86 3.19
CA MET A 35 -5.78 -7.12 3.83
C MET A 35 -4.74 -7.69 2.87
N GLU A 36 -5.11 -8.64 2.00
CA GLU A 36 -4.18 -9.18 1.00
C GLU A 36 -3.71 -8.11 0.01
N SER A 37 -4.63 -7.25 -0.47
CA SER A 37 -4.28 -6.17 -1.38
C SER A 37 -3.35 -5.13 -0.76
N ARG A 38 -3.30 -5.01 0.57
CA ARG A 38 -2.37 -4.08 1.25
C ARG A 38 -0.94 -4.59 1.24
N GLN A 39 -0.70 -5.91 1.29
CA GLN A 39 0.65 -6.46 1.33
C GLN A 39 1.39 -6.28 -0.01
N SER A 40 0.72 -6.51 -1.14
CA SER A 40 1.32 -6.29 -2.47
C SER A 40 1.64 -4.81 -2.73
N LEU A 41 0.80 -3.90 -2.23
CA LEU A 41 1.04 -2.46 -2.30
C LEU A 41 2.26 -2.03 -1.48
N LEU A 42 2.43 -2.57 -0.26
CA LEU A 42 3.60 -2.27 0.57
C LEU A 42 4.90 -2.74 -0.10
N LYS A 43 4.93 -3.97 -0.61
CA LYS A 43 6.09 -4.50 -1.36
C LYS A 43 6.43 -3.65 -2.57
N THR A 44 5.41 -3.24 -3.34
CA THR A 44 5.60 -2.38 -4.52
C THR A 44 6.17 -1.02 -4.14
N LYS A 45 5.66 -0.40 -3.06
CA LYS A 45 6.18 0.88 -2.57
C LYS A 45 7.64 0.78 -2.11
N GLU A 46 8.00 -0.31 -1.44
CA GLU A 46 9.37 -0.59 -1.03
C GLU A 46 10.31 -0.70 -2.24
N SER A 47 9.93 -1.49 -3.25
CA SER A 47 10.72 -1.60 -4.49
C SER A 47 10.86 -0.25 -5.22
N ILE A 48 9.79 0.55 -5.29
CA ILE A 48 9.85 1.90 -5.88
C ILE A 48 10.79 2.82 -5.09
N SER A 49 10.81 2.72 -3.76
CA SER A 49 11.71 3.51 -2.92
C SER A 49 13.16 3.18 -3.23
N LEU A 50 13.51 1.88 -3.24
CA LEU A 50 14.87 1.42 -3.55
C LEU A 50 15.33 1.88 -4.94
N ILE A 51 14.47 1.78 -5.95
CA ILE A 51 14.79 2.25 -7.30
C ILE A 51 15.04 3.76 -7.33
N LYS A 52 14.24 4.55 -6.60
CA LYS A 52 14.45 6.01 -6.51
C LYS A 52 15.77 6.35 -5.83
N ASP A 53 16.16 5.61 -4.80
CA ASP A 53 17.41 5.84 -4.09
C ASP A 53 18.62 5.56 -5.00
N ILE A 54 18.57 4.45 -5.75
CA ILE A 54 19.59 4.13 -6.77
C ILE A 54 19.63 5.21 -7.84
N LEU A 55 18.48 5.64 -8.36
CA LEU A 55 18.41 6.67 -9.39
C LEU A 55 19.00 8.01 -8.92
N ASN A 56 18.64 8.46 -7.71
CA ASN A 56 19.19 9.69 -7.13
C ASN A 56 20.70 9.60 -6.94
N THR A 57 21.18 8.45 -6.50
CA THR A 57 22.60 8.18 -6.32
C THR A 57 23.34 8.27 -7.66
N LEU A 58 22.82 7.64 -8.70
CA LEU A 58 23.39 7.72 -10.06
C LEU A 58 23.33 9.14 -10.62
N LEU A 59 22.24 9.87 -10.39
CA LEU A 59 22.10 11.25 -10.85
C LEU A 59 23.12 12.18 -10.17
N ASN A 60 23.36 11.99 -8.87
CA ASN A 60 24.37 12.74 -8.13
C ASN A 60 25.78 12.42 -8.62
N ALA A 61 26.07 11.13 -8.90
CA ALA A 61 27.32 10.70 -9.51
C ALA A 61 27.53 11.33 -10.90
N GLU A 62 26.50 11.32 -11.75
CA GLU A 62 26.55 11.94 -13.08
C GLU A 62 26.75 13.45 -12.99
N THR A 63 26.05 14.12 -12.08
CA THR A 63 26.16 15.57 -11.84
C THR A 63 27.56 15.94 -11.34
N GLY A 64 28.10 15.16 -10.40
CA GLY A 64 29.47 15.33 -9.91
C GLY A 64 30.52 15.13 -11.00
N ASN A 65 30.40 14.07 -11.79
CA ASN A 65 31.30 13.82 -12.92
C ASN A 65 31.24 14.94 -13.98
N ARG A 66 30.04 15.45 -14.28
CA ARG A 66 29.87 16.62 -15.17
C ARG A 66 30.52 17.88 -14.59
N GLY A 67 30.35 18.13 -13.29
CA GLY A 67 30.99 19.25 -12.59
C GLY A 67 32.53 19.19 -12.67
N TYR A 68 33.10 18.01 -12.46
CA TYR A 68 34.53 17.77 -12.63
C TYR A 68 34.99 18.01 -14.06
N GLN A 69 34.30 17.44 -15.06
CA GLN A 69 34.68 17.62 -16.48
C GLN A 69 34.65 19.09 -16.93
N LEU A 70 33.74 19.89 -16.40
CA LEU A 70 33.60 21.31 -16.76
C LEU A 70 34.60 22.22 -16.04
N THR A 71 35.01 21.88 -14.82
CA THR A 71 35.79 22.79 -13.95
C THR A 71 37.20 22.28 -13.64
N GLY A 72 37.46 20.99 -13.84
CA GLY A 72 38.69 20.30 -13.47
C GLY A 72 38.89 20.11 -11.96
N LYS A 73 37.90 20.45 -11.12
CA LYS A 73 38.06 20.41 -9.66
C LYS A 73 37.59 19.09 -9.05
N GLU A 74 38.45 18.38 -8.33
CA GLU A 74 38.10 17.09 -7.71
C GLU A 74 36.99 17.19 -6.65
N GLU A 75 36.67 18.38 -6.13
CA GLU A 75 35.57 18.62 -5.18
C GLU A 75 34.20 18.10 -5.67
N PHE A 76 33.99 18.05 -6.99
CA PHE A 76 32.76 17.52 -7.59
C PHE A 76 32.69 15.99 -7.61
N LEU A 77 33.79 15.28 -7.33
CA LEU A 77 33.83 13.80 -7.29
C LEU A 77 33.50 13.23 -5.90
N GLU A 78 33.43 14.07 -4.84
CA GLU A 78 33.05 13.63 -3.49
C GLU A 78 31.75 12.80 -3.40
N PRO A 79 30.67 13.12 -4.15
CA PRO A 79 29.45 12.32 -4.15
C PRO A 79 29.65 10.93 -4.76
N LEU A 80 30.58 10.78 -5.71
CA LEU A 80 30.93 9.50 -6.34
C LEU A 80 31.61 8.58 -5.32
N ASP A 81 32.55 9.12 -4.54
CA ASP A 81 33.31 8.37 -3.53
C ASP A 81 32.45 7.91 -2.34
N LYS A 82 31.42 8.68 -1.98
CA LYS A 82 30.48 8.31 -0.90
C LYS A 82 29.43 7.30 -1.35
N SER A 83 29.21 7.14 -2.65
CA SER A 83 28.23 6.21 -3.22
C SER A 83 28.69 4.75 -3.25
N GLY A 84 29.99 4.48 -3.06
CA GLY A 84 30.60 3.14 -3.13
C GLY A 84 30.84 2.45 -1.79
N LYS A 85 30.36 3.01 -0.67
CA LYS A 85 30.38 2.40 0.67
C LYS A 85 28.96 2.03 1.11
#